data_AF-A0A512C755-F1
#
_entry.id   AF-A0A512C755-F1
#
_cell.length_a   1.000
_cell.length_b   1.000
_cell.length_c   1.000
_cell.angle_alpha   90.00
_cell.angle_beta   90.00
_cell.angle_gamma   90.00
#
_symmetry.space_group_name_H-M   'P 1'
#
loop_
_entity.id
_entity.type
_entity.pdbx_description
1 polymer ?
#
loop_
_entity_poly.entity_id
_entity_poly.type
_entity_poly.pdbx_seq_one_letter_code
_entity_poly.pdbx_strand_id
1 'polypeptide(L)' 'MNNYTRLKAIVEVFGQYGIAPVAKVRQADFVKDLGFDKVFLNGLIFDVENVLHMELDDEIVQSLRRPEDLIQYFLQHQN' A
#
# COMPACT_ATOMS: atom_id res chain seq x y z
N MET A 1 -17.17 0.50 -2.18
CA MET A 1 -16.37 0.02 -3.35
C MET A 1 -16.24 -1.49 -3.27
N ASN A 2 -16.21 -2.21 -4.41
CA ASN A 2 -15.86 -3.63 -4.42
C ASN A 2 -14.32 -3.82 -4.41
N ASN A 3 -13.86 -5.05 -4.17
CA ASN A 3 -12.43 -5.36 -4.06
C ASN A 3 -11.66 -5.07 -5.36
N TYR A 4 -12.28 -5.22 -6.53
CA TYR A 4 -11.65 -4.88 -7.81
C TYR A 4 -11.37 -3.36 -7.90
N THR A 5 -12.34 -2.52 -7.56
CA THR A 5 -12.16 -1.06 -7.58
C THR A 5 -11.13 -0.61 -6.54
N ARG A 6 -11.11 -1.21 -5.34
CA ARG A 6 -10.08 -0.93 -4.32
C ARG A 6 -8.68 -1.31 -4.81
N LEU A 7 -8.52 -2.53 -5.32
CA LEU A 7 -7.24 -2.99 -5.85
C LEU A 7 -6.74 -2.09 -6.98
N LYS A 8 -7.63 -1.69 -7.90
CA LYS A 8 -7.29 -0.77 -8.97
C LYS A 8 -6.76 0.57 -8.41
N ALA A 9 -7.45 1.14 -7.43
CA ALA A 9 -7.06 2.41 -6.82
C ALA A 9 -5.69 2.32 -6.09
N ILE A 10 -5.45 1.22 -5.37
CA ILE A 10 -4.14 0.96 -4.72
C ILE A 10 -3.03 0.88 -5.78
N VAL A 11 -3.27 0.15 -6.88
CA VAL A 11 -2.29 0.01 -7.97
C VAL A 11 -2.02 1.35 -8.67
N GLU A 12 -3.03 2.22 -8.79
CA GLU A 12 -2.86 3.57 -9.34
C GLU A 12 -1.94 4.43 -8.44
N VAL A 13 -2.13 4.40 -7.12
CA VAL A 13 -1.23 5.08 -6.17
C VAL A 13 0.18 4.49 -6.26
N PHE A 14 0.34 3.17 -6.26
CA PHE A 14 1.65 2.51 -6.44
C PHE A 14 2.39 2.99 -7.69
N GLY A 15 1.67 3.19 -8.80
CA GLY A 15 2.24 3.74 -10.03
C GLY A 15 2.84 5.15 -9.85
N GLN A 16 2.22 6.00 -9.03
CA GLN A 16 2.73 7.35 -8.72
C GLN A 16 4.04 7.30 -7.92
N TYR A 17 4.24 6.23 -7.15
CA TYR A 17 5.44 5.96 -6.35
C TYR A 17 6.48 5.10 -7.09
N GLY A 18 6.28 4.81 -8.38
CA GLY A 18 7.20 4.02 -9.19
C GLY A 18 7.16 2.51 -8.93
N ILE A 19 6.14 2.01 -8.23
CA ILE A 19 5.97 0.59 -7.90
C ILE A 19 5.19 -0.08 -9.03
N ALA A 20 5.87 -0.94 -9.79
CA ALA A 20 5.25 -1.71 -10.86
C ALA A 20 4.43 -2.90 -10.31
N PRO A 21 3.28 -3.24 -10.92
CA PRO A 21 2.42 -4.35 -10.49
C PRO A 21 2.95 -5.72 -10.96
N VAL A 22 4.24 -6.00 -10.74
CA VAL A 22 4.87 -7.28 -11.09
C VAL A 22 5.05 -8.15 -9.84
N ALA A 23 4.94 -9.47 -10.00
CA ALA A 23 4.93 -10.41 -8.88
C ALA A 23 6.16 -10.30 -7.95
N LYS A 24 7.34 -10.03 -8.51
CA LYS A 24 8.58 -9.83 -7.75
C LYS A 24 8.53 -8.59 -6.85
N VAL A 25 7.86 -7.53 -7.28
CA VAL A 25 7.74 -6.27 -6.52
C VAL A 25 6.72 -6.41 -5.39
N ARG A 26 5.68 -7.25 -5.56
CA ARG A 26 4.66 -7.46 -4.50
C ARG A 26 5.23 -7.98 -3.18
N GLN A 27 6.27 -8.81 -3.24
CA GLN A 27 6.93 -9.40 -2.07
C GLN A 27 8.16 -8.62 -1.61
N ALA A 28 8.56 -7.58 -2.34
CA ALA A 28 9.71 -6.75 -2.01
C ALA A 28 9.43 -5.92 -0.75
N ASP A 29 10.43 -5.79 0.11
CA ASP A 29 10.37 -4.86 1.24
C ASP A 29 10.54 -3.43 0.72
N PHE A 30 9.60 -2.54 1.07
CA PHE A 30 9.60 -1.15 0.63
C PHE A 30 10.92 -0.45 0.91
N VAL A 31 11.50 -0.67 2.10
CA VAL A 31 12.70 0.04 2.54
C VAL A 31 13.95 -0.66 2.00
N LYS A 32 14.04 -1.99 2.17
CA LYS A 32 15.27 -2.72 1.87
C LYS A 32 15.46 -2.99 0.38
N ASP A 33 14.38 -3.29 -0.33
CA ASP A 33 14.46 -3.74 -1.73
C ASP A 33 14.08 -2.64 -2.70
N LEU A 34 13.10 -1.80 -2.34
CA LEU A 34 12.63 -0.70 -3.19
C LEU A 34 13.28 0.65 -2.85
N GLY A 35 14.05 0.72 -1.75
CA GLY A 35 14.83 1.90 -1.37
C GLY A 35 14.00 3.05 -0.81
N PHE A 36 12.78 2.80 -0.36
CA PHE A 36 11.92 3.83 0.23
C PHE A 36 12.49 4.23 1.59
N ASP A 37 12.54 5.52 1.89
CA ASP A 37 12.65 5.95 3.27
C ASP A 37 11.28 5.88 3.96
N LYS A 38 11.28 6.00 5.30
CA LYS A 38 10.05 5.91 6.08
C LYS A 38 9.06 7.04 5.81
N VAL A 39 9.55 8.24 5.46
CA VAL A 39 8.68 9.38 5.16
C VAL A 39 7.95 9.13 3.85
N PHE A 40 8.66 8.60 2.85
CA PHE A 40 8.10 8.25 1.56
C PHE A 40 7.12 7.08 1.65
N LEU A 41 7.42 6.05 2.45
CA LEU A 41 6.51 4.95 2.73
C LEU A 41 5.23 5.43 3.45
N ASN A 42 5.36 6.29 4.46
CA ASN A 42 4.21 6.86 5.15
C ASN A 42 3.34 7.70 4.20
N GLY A 43 3.96 8.47 3.29
CA GLY A 43 3.23 9.20 2.26
C GLY A 43 2.43 8.27 1.33
N LEU A 44 3.04 7.16 0.89
CA LEU A 44 2.35 6.16 0.08
C LEU A 44 1.13 5.58 0.80
N ILE A 45 1.30 5.23 2.09
CA ILE A 45 0.20 4.68 2.89
C ILE A 45 -0.93 5.71 3.01
N PHE A 46 -0.59 6.95 3.35
CA PHE A 46 -1.55 8.06 3.45
C PHE A 46 -2.34 8.29 2.15
N ASP A 47 -1.68 8.28 1.00
CA ASP A 47 -2.36 8.47 -0.28
C ASP A 47 -3.34 7.33 -0.58
N VAL A 48 -3.00 6.09 -0.20
CA VAL A 48 -3.94 4.95 -0.30
C VAL A 48 -5.12 5.13 0.65
N GLU A 49 -4.88 5.48 1.92
CA GLU A 49 -5.92 5.74 2.93
C GLU A 49 -6.91 6.79 2.44
N ASN A 50 -6.39 7.89 1.91
CA ASN A 50 -7.18 9.00 1.39
C ASN A 50 -8.04 8.58 0.18
N VAL A 51 -7.48 7.84 -0.78
CA VAL A 51 -8.21 7.38 -1.97
C VAL A 51 -9.29 6.34 -1.63
N LEU A 52 -9.05 5.52 -0.61
CA LEU A 52 -9.99 4.49 -0.17
C LEU A 52 -10.97 4.98 0.90
N HIS A 53 -10.76 6.17 1.45
CA HIS A 53 -11.47 6.71 2.61
C HIS A 53 -11.44 5.74 3.80
N MET A 54 -10.26 5.18 4.07
CA MET A 54 -10.03 4.21 5.14
C MET A 54 -8.74 4.57 5.86
N GLU A 55 -8.79 4.70 7.18
CA GLU A 55 -7.62 4.98 8.02
C GLU A 55 -7.13 3.70 8.69
N LEU A 56 -5.81 3.56 8.79
CA LEU A 56 -5.14 2.48 9.49
C LEU A 56 -4.65 2.97 10.85
N ASP A 57 -4.69 2.09 11.85
CA ASP A 57 -4.06 2.38 13.13
C ASP A 57 -2.53 2.52 12.95
N ASP A 58 -1.90 3.41 13.72
CA ASP A 58 -0.46 3.66 13.67
C ASP A 58 0.38 2.38 13.82
N GLU A 59 -0.08 1.44 14.64
CA GLU A 59 0.56 0.15 14.87
C GLU A 59 0.61 -0.69 13.59
N ILE A 60 -0.47 -0.64 12.80
CA ILE A 60 -0.57 -1.31 11.50
C ILE A 60 0.36 -0.64 10.50
N VAL A 61 0.31 0.70 10.40
CA VAL A 61 1.19 1.48 9.52
C VAL A 61 2.65 1.12 9.74
N GLN A 62 3.09 1.05 11.01
CA GLN A 62 4.46 0.68 11.37
C GLN A 62 4.85 -0.76 11.04
N SER A 63 3.87 -1.66 10.94
CA SER A 63 4.03 -3.07 10.62
C SER A 63 4.12 -3.35 9.11
N LEU A 64 3.63 -2.44 8.27
CA LEU A 64 3.60 -2.62 6.81
C LEU A 64 5.02 -2.57 6.23
N ARG A 65 5.41 -3.67 5.57
CA ARG A 65 6.74 -3.82 4.95
C ARG A 65 6.69 -4.06 3.46
N ARG A 66 5.65 -4.70 2.94
CA ARG A 66 5.58 -5.13 1.54
C ARG A 66 4.29 -4.63 0.86
N PRO A 67 4.30 -4.40 -0.46
CA PRO A 67 3.10 -4.01 -1.19
C PRO A 67 1.92 -4.99 -1.03
N GLU A 68 2.20 -6.29 -0.96
CA GLU A 68 1.16 -7.31 -0.77
C GLU A 68 0.49 -7.23 0.61
N ASP A 69 1.24 -6.90 1.67
CA ASP A 69 0.68 -6.76 3.02
C ASP A 69 -0.32 -5.60 3.07
N LEU A 70 0.03 -4.48 2.43
CA LEU A 70 -0.83 -3.30 2.31
C LEU A 70 -2.10 -3.63 1.51
N ILE A 71 -1.95 -4.27 0.34
CA ILE A 71 -3.09 -4.69 -0.47
C ILE A 71 -4.03 -5.61 0.34
N GLN A 72 -3.49 -6.62 1.00
CA GLN A 72 -4.29 -7.56 1.79
C GLN A 72 -5.05 -6.83 2.90
N TYR A 73 -4.41 -5.89 3.59
CA TYR A 73 -5.04 -5.15 4.67
C TYR A 73 -6.30 -4.41 4.21
N PHE A 74 -6.19 -3.61 3.15
CA PHE A 74 -7.30 -2.81 2.60
C PHE A 74 -8.39 -3.64 1.89
N LEU A 75 -8.07 -4.86 1.45
CA LEU A 75 -9.04 -5.77 0.84
C LEU A 75 -9.80 -6.63 1.86
N GLN A 76 -9.18 -6.98 2.99
CA GLN A 76 -9.77 -7.87 3.99
C GLN A 76 -10.57 -7.14 5.07
N HIS A 77 -10.17 -5.92 5.45
CA HIS A 77 -10.85 -5.16 6.50
C HIS A 77 -11.94 -4.30 5.87
N GLN A 78 -13.14 -4.89 5.74
CA GLN A 78 -14.36 -4.15 5.43
C GLN A 78 -14.88 -3.53 6.73
N ASN A 79 -14.63 -2.23 6.93
CA ASN A 79 -15.47 -1.43 7.81
C ASN A 79 -16.82 -1.19 7.15
#